data_AF-A0A158H4S0-F1
#
_entry.id   AF-A0A158H4S0-F1
#
_cell.length_a   1.000
_cell.length_b   1.000
_cell.length_c   1.000
_cell.angle_alpha   90.00
_cell.angle_beta   90.00
_cell.angle_gamma   90.00
#
_symmetry.space_group_name_H-M   'P 1'
#
loop_
_entity.id
_entity.type
_entity.pdbx_description
1 polymer ?
#
loop_
_entity_poly.entity_id
_entity_poly.type
_entity_poly.pdbx_seq_one_letter_code
_entity_poly.pdbx_strand_id
1 'polypeptide(L)' 'MDTTNPTAAAFRNLVIAADETLHVLCRMRGITLDDLSEDALEAFFFQALDDEFWVGAR' A
#
# COMPACT_ATOMS: atom_id res chain seq x y z
N MET A 1 0.31 7.65 20.01
CA MET A 1 -0.58 6.66 19.37
C MET A 1 0.12 5.33 19.49
N ASP A 2 -0.51 4.34 20.12
CA ASP A 2 0.08 3.00 20.21
C ASP A 2 -0.11 2.34 18.84
N THR A 3 0.94 2.36 18.02
CA THR A 3 0.92 1.88 16.63
C THR A 3 0.98 0.35 16.53
N THR A 4 1.16 -0.33 17.67
CA THR A 4 1.41 -1.78 17.72
C THR A 4 0.16 -2.64 17.57
N ASN A 5 -1.04 -2.04 17.68
CA ASN A 5 -2.29 -2.78 17.50
C ASN A 5 -3.39 -1.87 16.90
N PRO A 6 -3.39 -1.65 15.58
CA PRO A 6 -4.41 -0.84 14.93
C PRO A 6 -5.79 -1.44 15.21
N THR A 7 -6.77 -0.58 15.54
CA THR A 7 -8.16 -1.05 15.63
C THR A 7 -8.59 -1.63 14.28
N ALA A 8 -9.52 -2.58 14.28
CA ALA A 8 -10.01 -3.18 13.04
C ALA A 8 -10.55 -2.13 12.04
N ALA A 9 -11.06 -1.00 12.54
CA ALA A 9 -11.46 0.14 11.71
C ALA A 9 -10.26 0.86 11.09
N ALA A 10 -9.19 1.13 11.87
CA ALA A 10 -7.97 1.74 11.35
C ALA A 10 -7.29 0.85 10.29
N PHE A 11 -7.23 -0.46 10.52
CA PHE A 11 -6.70 -1.41 9.54
C PHE A 11 -7.51 -1.40 8.24
N ARG A 12 -8.86 -1.47 8.31
CA ARG A 12 -9.71 -1.40 7.11
C ARG A 12 -9.54 -0.11 6.33
N ASN A 13 -9.46 1.02 7.03
CA ASN A 13 -9.26 2.31 6.38
C ASN A 13 -7.91 2.38 5.66
N LEU A 14 -6.85 1.78 6.23
CA LEU A 14 -5.54 1.70 5.60
C LEU A 14 -5.58 0.84 4.32
N VAL A 15 -6.25 -0.31 4.37
CA VAL A 15 -6.41 -1.20 3.20
C VAL A 15 -7.16 -0.47 2.07
N ILE A 16 -8.23 0.25 2.39
CA ILE A 16 -9.00 1.04 1.40
C ILE A 16 -8.11 2.12 0.77
N ALA A 17 -7.38 2.88 1.59
CA ALA A 17 -6.49 3.93 1.09
C ALA A 17 -5.38 3.36 0.18
N ALA A 18 -4.86 2.18 0.51
CA ALA A 18 -3.84 1.52 -0.29
C ALA A 18 -4.41 1.01 -1.63
N ASP A 19 -5.63 0.47 -1.65
CA ASP A 19 -6.35 0.08 -2.88
C ASP A 19 -6.60 1.29 -3.81
N GLU A 20 -7.08 2.40 -3.25
CA GLU A 20 -7.30 3.63 -4.02
C GLU A 20 -5.99 4.19 -4.59
N THR A 21 -4.91 4.15 -3.81
CA THR A 21 -3.58 4.60 -4.25
C THR A 21 -3.04 3.74 -5.38
N LEU A 22 -3.20 2.42 -5.28
CA LEU A 22 -2.80 1.48 -6.32
C LEU A 22 -3.55 1.73 -7.62
N HIS A 23 -4.87 1.96 -7.57
CA HIS A 23 -5.66 2.34 -8.74
C HIS A 23 -5.13 3.59 -9.45
N VAL A 24 -4.75 4.62 -8.68
CA VAL A 24 -4.17 5.86 -9.24
C VAL A 24 -2.84 5.57 -9.94
N LEU A 25 -1.98 4.75 -9.35
CA LEU A 25 -0.67 4.43 -9.90
C LEU A 25 -0.75 3.58 -11.17
N CYS A 26 -1.66 2.59 -11.20
CA CYS A 26 -1.95 1.83 -12.41
C CYS A 26 -2.36 2.76 -13.56
N ARG A 27 -3.27 3.70 -13.29
CA ARG A 27 -3.71 4.70 -14.27
C ARG A 27 -2.56 5.57 -14.76
N MET A 28 -1.65 6.02 -13.88
CA MET A 28 -0.49 6.81 -14.28
C MET A 28 0.48 6.01 -15.18
N ARG A 29 0.55 4.70 -14.99
CA ARG A 29 1.37 3.79 -15.81
C ARG A 29 0.66 3.29 -17.07
N GLY A 30 -0.61 3.66 -17.28
CA GLY A 30 -1.42 3.23 -18.43
C GLY A 30 -1.80 1.75 -18.38
N ILE A 31 -1.81 1.12 -17.20
CA ILE A 31 -2.19 -0.28 -16.98
C ILE A 31 -3.45 -0.35 -16.12
N THR A 32 -4.15 -1.48 -16.15
CA THR A 32 -5.27 -1.76 -15.24
C THR A 32 -4.79 -2.59 -14.05
N LEU A 33 -5.58 -2.61 -12.96
CA LEU A 33 -5.24 -3.40 -11.78
C LEU A 33 -5.25 -4.91 -12.09
N ASP A 34 -6.12 -5.33 -13.00
CA ASP A 34 -6.24 -6.73 -13.48
C ASP A 34 -5.00 -7.19 -14.27
N ASP A 35 -4.18 -6.25 -14.75
CA ASP A 35 -2.93 -6.54 -15.46
C ASP A 35 -1.75 -6.79 -14.49
N LEU A 36 -1.93 -6.53 -13.19
CA LEU A 36 -0.90 -6.79 -12.19
C LEU A 36 -0.91 -8.26 -11.76
N SER A 37 0.26 -8.89 -11.82
CA SER A 37 0.46 -10.18 -11.16
C SER A 37 0.46 -10.02 -9.63
N GLU A 38 0.18 -11.11 -8.92
CA GLU A 38 0.29 -11.15 -7.45
C GLU A 38 1.68 -10.70 -6.99
N ASP A 39 2.75 -11.11 -7.67
CA ASP A 39 4.13 -10.66 -7.40
C ASP A 39 4.31 -9.14 -7.55
N ALA A 40 3.65 -8.53 -8.53
CA ALA A 40 3.73 -7.09 -8.79
C ALA A 40 2.94 -6.28 -7.74
N LEU A 41 1.80 -6.82 -7.29
CA LEU A 41 1.04 -6.28 -6.16
C LEU A 41 1.85 -6.37 -4.87
N GLU A 42 2.43 -7.53 -4.60
CA GLU A 42 3.28 -7.76 -3.43
C GLU A 42 4.45 -6.78 -3.41
N ALA A 43 5.22 -6.69 -4.49
CA ALA A 43 6.33 -5.75 -4.60
C ALA A 43 5.90 -4.29 -4.39
N PHE A 44 4.71 -3.91 -4.88
CA PHE A 44 4.17 -2.58 -4.71
C PHE A 44 3.87 -2.25 -3.24
N PHE A 45 3.15 -3.14 -2.54
CA PHE A 45 2.83 -2.93 -1.13
C PHE A 45 4.09 -2.98 -0.26
N PHE A 46 5.01 -3.92 -0.52
CA PHE A 46 6.26 -3.99 0.24
C PHE A 46 7.14 -2.77 0.02
N GLN A 47 7.31 -2.28 -1.21
CA GLN A 47 8.07 -1.05 -1.45
C GLN A 47 7.42 0.17 -0.79
N ALA A 48 6.10 0.30 -0.88
CA ALA A 48 5.37 1.39 -0.24
C ALA A 48 5.46 1.35 1.30
N LEU A 49 5.41 0.16 1.89
CA LEU A 49 5.53 -0.04 3.34
C LEU A 49 6.98 0.11 3.84
N ASP A 50 7.96 -0.29 3.04
CA ASP A 50 9.38 -0.21 3.40
C ASP A 50 9.88 1.26 3.37
N ASP A 51 9.40 2.07 2.42
CA ASP A 51 9.70 3.51 2.39
C ASP A 51 9.21 4.25 3.66
N GLU A 52 8.05 3.87 4.23
CA GLU A 52 7.60 4.42 5.53
C GLU A 52 8.39 3.85 6.72
N PHE A 53 8.94 2.64 6.62
CA PHE A 53 9.69 2.01 7.72
C PHE A 53 11.12 2.56 7.85
N TRP A 54 11.74 3.01 6.75
CA TRP A 54 13.13 3.52 6.76
C TRP A 54 13.27 5.04 6.97
N VAL A 55 12.20 5.83 6.82
CA VAL A 55 12.26 7.29 7.09
C VAL A 55 12.33 7.61 8.61
N GLY A 56 12.05 6.64 9.48
CA GLY A 56 12.13 6.79 10.95
C GLY A 56 13.41 6.28 11.61
N ALA A 57 14.37 5.72 10.86
CA ALA A 57 15.56 5.06 11.40
C ALA A 57 16.87 5.88 11.27
N ARG A 58 16.80 7.21 11.19
CA ARG A 58 17.96 8.11 11.25
C ARG A 58 17.82 9.21 12.30
#